data_AF-A0A942NPI1-F1
#
_entry.id   AF-A0A942NPI1-F1
#
_cell.length_a   1.000
_cell.length_b   1.000
_cell.length_c   1.000
_cell.angle_alpha   90.00
_cell.angle_beta   90.00
_cell.angle_gamma   90.00
#
_symmetry.space_group_name_H-M   'P 1'
#
loop_
_entity.id
_entity.type
_entity.pdbx_description
1 polymer ?
#
loop_
_entity_poly.entity_id
_entity_poly.type
_entity_poly.pdbx_seq_one_letter_code
_entity_poly.pdbx_strand_id
1 'polypeptide(L)' 'MRTVVKYPANREVKKKLKHGDTKVLANRTGYKKSTIGVILNGHRRMPDMIATEIIKLIEERSALAQKMNQLVQEKPQS' A
#
# COMPACT_ATOMS: atom_id res chain seq x y z
N MET A 1 -17.66 -3.66 21.89
CA MET A 1 -16.72 -4.81 21.86
C MET A 1 -15.40 -4.38 21.22
N ARG A 2 -14.25 -4.49 21.91
CA ARG A 2 -12.94 -4.28 21.28
C ARG A 2 -12.56 -5.55 20.52
N THR A 3 -12.47 -5.47 19.18
CA THR A 3 -12.04 -6.58 18.34
C THR A 3 -10.55 -6.86 18.58
N VAL A 4 -10.21 -8.06 19.03
CA VAL A 4 -8.83 -8.49 19.25
C VAL A 4 -8.05 -8.45 17.93
N VAL A 5 -6.79 -8.00 17.98
CA VAL A 5 -5.88 -7.98 16.83
C VAL A 5 -5.29 -9.38 16.69
N LYS A 6 -5.62 -10.07 15.60
CA LYS A 6 -5.16 -11.44 15.32
C LYS A 6 -3.92 -11.49 14.42
N TYR A 7 -3.70 -10.44 13.62
CA TYR A 7 -2.64 -10.34 12.61
C TYR A 7 -1.88 -9.02 12.75
N PRO A 8 -1.05 -8.86 13.79
CA PRO A 8 -0.37 -7.60 14.07
C PRO A 8 0.59 -7.16 12.95
N ALA A 9 1.18 -8.10 12.20
CA ALA A 9 2.06 -7.81 11.07
C ALA A 9 1.38 -6.95 9.97
N ASN A 10 0.05 -7.05 9.81
CA ASN A 10 -0.68 -6.24 8.85
C ASN A 10 -0.59 -4.73 9.18
N ARG A 11 -0.39 -4.38 10.45
CA ARG A 11 -0.20 -2.99 10.88
C ARG A 11 1.15 -2.44 10.42
N GLU A 12 2.18 -3.29 10.38
CA GLU A 12 3.48 -2.89 9.83
C GLU A 12 3.39 -2.64 8.33
N VAL A 13 2.63 -3.46 7.60
CA VAL A 13 2.32 -3.20 6.19
C VAL A 13 1.56 -1.88 6.03
N LYS A 14 0.56 -1.62 6.89
CA LYS A 14 -0.21 -0.37 6.87
C LYS A 14 0.68 0.87 7.02
N LYS A 15 1.72 0.82 7.86
CA LYS A 15 2.66 1.95 8.05
C LYS A 15 3.43 2.31 6.78
N LYS A 16 3.63 1.36 5.87
CA LYS A 16 4.30 1.59 4.57
C LYS A 16 3.38 2.22 3.52
N LEU A 17 2.07 2.19 3.75
CA LEU A 17 1.08 2.76 2.84
C LEU A 17 0.89 4.26 3.11
N LYS A 18 0.72 5.03 2.04
CA LYS A 18 0.41 6.46 2.07
C LYS A 18 -1.11 6.67 2.18
N HIS A 19 -1.49 7.92 2.48
CA HIS A 19 -2.88 8.31 2.44
C HIS A 19 -3.47 8.09 1.03
N GLY A 20 -4.64 7.48 0.95
CA GLY A 20 -5.30 7.18 -0.34
C GLY A 20 -5.05 5.77 -0.89
N ASP A 21 -3.99 5.07 -0.46
CA ASP A 21 -3.61 3.75 -1.00
C ASP A 21 -4.70 2.70 -0.83
N THR A 22 -5.40 2.77 0.30
CA THR A 22 -6.53 1.88 0.57
C THR A 22 -7.66 2.02 -0.44
N LYS A 23 -7.85 3.21 -1.04
CA LYS A 23 -8.80 3.43 -2.14
C LYS A 23 -8.28 2.81 -3.44
N VAL A 24 -6.98 2.96 -3.73
CA VAL A 24 -6.35 2.35 -4.91
C VAL A 24 -6.43 0.82 -4.82
N LEU A 25 -6.07 0.25 -3.69
CA LEU A 25 -6.17 -1.19 -3.44
C LEU A 25 -7.61 -1.69 -3.57
N ALA A 26 -8.59 -0.94 -3.07
CA ALA A 26 -10.01 -1.28 -3.25
C ALA A 26 -10.39 -1.39 -4.72
N ASN A 27 -9.96 -0.42 -5.53
CA ASN A 27 -10.22 -0.42 -6.96
C ASN A 27 -9.50 -1.56 -7.70
N ARG A 28 -8.26 -1.88 -7.32
CA ARG A 28 -7.46 -2.95 -7.96
C ARG A 28 -7.92 -4.36 -7.61
N THR A 29 -8.40 -4.56 -6.40
CA THR A 29 -8.70 -5.90 -5.86
C THR A 29 -10.20 -6.20 -5.77
N GLY A 30 -11.07 -5.21 -5.99
CA GLY A 30 -12.51 -5.33 -5.84
C GLY A 30 -13.01 -5.37 -4.39
N TYR A 31 -12.12 -5.37 -3.39
CA TYR A 31 -12.53 -5.32 -1.98
C TYR A 31 -13.02 -3.93 -1.58
N LYS A 32 -14.03 -3.89 -0.70
CA LYS A 32 -14.44 -2.62 -0.07
C LYS A 32 -13.29 -2.02 0.73
N LYS A 33 -13.14 -0.69 0.66
CA LYS A 33 -12.14 0.07 1.44
C LYS A 33 -12.21 -0.22 2.95
N SER A 34 -13.42 -0.38 3.50
CA SER A 34 -13.63 -0.75 4.90
C SER A 34 -13.06 -2.14 5.22
N THR A 35 -13.28 -3.13 4.35
CA THR A 35 -12.73 -4.49 4.50
C THR A 35 -11.20 -4.45 4.50
N ILE A 36 -10.60 -3.71 3.57
CA ILE A 36 -9.14 -3.52 3.52
C ILE A 36 -8.64 -2.87 4.81
N GLY A 37 -9.36 -1.85 5.32
CA GLY A 37 -9.03 -1.22 6.61
C GLY A 37 -9.04 -2.20 7.78
N VAL A 38 -10.03 -3.10 7.85
CA VAL A 38 -10.12 -4.15 8.88
C VAL A 38 -8.94 -5.13 8.79
N ILE A 39 -8.57 -5.52 7.57
CA ILE A 39 -7.42 -6.40 7.30
C ILE A 39 -6.12 -5.70 7.74
N LEU A 40 -5.87 -4.48 7.27
CA LEU A 40 -4.66 -3.71 7.58
C LEU A 40 -4.54 -3.35 9.06
N ASN A 41 -5.65 -3.22 9.79
CA ASN A 41 -5.65 -3.04 11.24
C ASN A 41 -5.34 -4.34 12.01
N GLY A 42 -5.20 -5.47 11.31
CA GLY A 42 -4.82 -6.77 11.86
C GLY A 42 -5.98 -7.58 12.45
N HIS A 43 -7.23 -7.22 12.15
CA HIS A 43 -8.40 -7.94 12.65
C HIS A 43 -8.78 -9.13 11.76
N ARG A 44 -8.26 -9.19 10.53
CA ARG A 44 -8.47 -10.27 9.56
C ARG A 44 -7.17 -10.63 8.86
N ARG A 45 -7.06 -11.89 8.40
CA ARG A 45 -5.94 -12.36 7.58
C ARG A 45 -5.88 -11.54 6.29
N MET A 46 -4.67 -11.22 5.83
CA MET A 46 -4.47 -10.58 4.54
C MET A 46 -4.61 -11.63 3.43
N PRO A 47 -5.55 -11.46 2.48
CA PRO A 47 -5.59 -12.27 1.27
C PRO A 47 -4.36 -12.02 0.40
N ASP A 48 -3.85 -13.07 -0.24
CA ASP A 48 -2.63 -13.00 -1.06
C ASP A 48 -2.76 -11.96 -2.18
N MET A 49 -3.94 -11.88 -2.82
CA MET A 49 -4.22 -10.85 -3.83
C MET A 49 -4.02 -9.41 -3.30
N ILE A 50 -4.44 -9.12 -2.06
CA ILE A 50 -4.22 -7.79 -1.47
C ILE A 50 -2.73 -7.58 -1.19
N ALA A 51 -2.02 -8.62 -0.71
CA ALA A 51 -0.59 -8.54 -0.46
C ALA A 51 0.19 -8.26 -1.76
N THR A 52 -0.12 -8.98 -2.84
CA THR A 52 0.46 -8.78 -4.18
C THR A 52 0.23 -7.37 -4.68
N GLU A 53 -0.99 -6.83 -4.60
CA GLU A 53 -1.28 -5.47 -5.05
C GLU A 53 -0.62 -4.39 -4.18
N ILE A 54 -0.41 -4.65 -2.89
CA ILE A 54 0.40 -3.76 -2.03
C ILE A 54 1.85 -3.73 -2.50
N ILE A 55 2.45 -4.89 -2.79
CA ILE A 55 3.84 -4.98 -3.26
C ILE A 55 4.01 -4.20 -4.57
N LYS A 56 3.15 -4.46 -5.56
CA LYS A 56 3.16 -3.73 -6.84
C LYS A 56 3.07 -2.22 -6.64
N LEU A 57 2.16 -1.76 -5.79
CA LEU A 57 1.97 -0.34 -5.52
C LEU A 57 3.21 0.33 -4.89
N ILE A 58 3.97 -0.41 -4.07
CA ILE A 58 5.23 0.08 -3.50
C ILE A 58 6.33 0.09 -4.55
N GLU A 59 6.45 -0.96 -5.35
CA GLU A 59 7.43 -1.07 -6.44
C GLU A 59 7.24 0.02 -7.50
N GLU A 60 6.00 0.25 -7.94
CA GLU A 60 5.63 1.31 -8.88
C GLU A 60 6.08 2.69 -8.39
N ARG A 61 5.96 2.96 -7.08
CA ARG A 61 6.43 4.23 -6.48
C ARG A 61 7.93 4.34 -6.45
N SER A 62 8.61 3.25 -6.09
CA SER A 62 10.07 3.22 -6.08
C SER A 62 10.62 3.48 -7.47
N ALA A 63 10.06 2.81 -8.48
CA ALA A 63 10.43 3.01 -9.88
C ALA A 63 10.14 4.44 -10.36
N LEU A 64 8.99 5.01 -9.99
CA LEU A 64 8.67 6.39 -10.33
C LEU A 64 9.64 7.39 -9.69
N ALA A 65 10.00 7.18 -8.42
CA ALA A 65 10.97 8.03 -7.72
C ALA A 65 12.36 7.97 -8.38
N GLN A 66 12.81 6.78 -8.78
CA GLN A 66 14.07 6.62 -9.50
C GLN A 66 14.07 7.35 -10.85
N LYS A 67 13.01 7.16 -11.66
CA LYS A 67 12.86 7.86 -12.95
C LYS A 67 12.79 9.37 -12.79
N MET A 68 12.13 9.86 -11.75
CA MET A 68 12.07 11.30 -11.46
C MET A 68 13.43 11.87 -11.10
N ASN A 69 14.22 11.14 -10.30
CA ASN A 69 15.58 11.57 -9.96
C ASN A 69 16.49 11.66 -11.19
N GLN A 70 16.37 10.70 -12.13
CA GLN A 70 17.11 10.75 -13.41
C GLN A 70 16.76 12.01 -14.22
N LEU A 71 15.47 12.33 -14.36
CA LEU A 71 15.03 13.53 -15.09
C LEU A 71 15.47 14.85 -14.44
N VAL A 72 15.62 14.90 -13.11
CA VAL A 72 16.13 16.09 -12.41
C VAL A 72 17.63 16.25 -12.62
N GLN A 73 18.40 15.14 -12.66
CA GLN A 73 19.84 15.17 -12.93
C GLN A 73 20.17 15.51 -14.40
N GLU A 74 19.28 15.18 -15.33
CA GLU A 74 19.43 15.48 -16.76
C GLU A 74 19.05 16.91 -17.16
N LYS A 75 18.57 17.76 -16.23
CA LYS A 75 18.42 19.19 -16.50
C LYS A 75 19.74 19.89 -16.18
N PRO A 76 20.55 20.29 -17.19
CA PRO A 76 21.69 21.14 -16.92
C PRO A 76 21.15 22.46 -16.38
N GLN A 77 21.70 22.90 -15.25
CA GLN A 77 21.59 24.29 -14.84
C GLN A 77 22.13 25.14 -16.01
N SER A 78 21.22 25.78 -16.74
CA SER A 78 21.53 26.83 -17.71
C SER A 78 21.42 28.17 -17.02
#